data_AF-A0A0U1L290-F1
#
_entry.id   AF-A0A0U1L290-F1
#
_cell.length_a   1.000
_cell.length_b   1.000
_cell.length_c   1.000
_cell.angle_alpha   90.00
_cell.angle_beta   90.00
_cell.angle_gamma   90.00
#
_symmetry.space_group_name_H-M   'P 1'
#
loop_
_entity.id
_entity.type
_entity.pdbx_description
1 polymer ?
#
loop_
_entity_poly.entity_id
_entity_poly.type
_entity_poly.pdbx_seq_one_letter_code
_entity_poly.pdbx_strand_id
1 'polypeptide(L)'
;MLALVPILWVIFAAFFTYNITLSTGAMSRIKSMMSTLSGDRRIQALAIAWGFGGFLESAAGFGTAVIIPATILIALGFEPFFAAVICLLANTVPVAFGVIGIPITTLAKITELPVMPLSLNVVLQLTPFVLLVPFLIVLSVTKSLTGLKDVWLPTLVTGLCFAIPQFIIATKSVQTRYGLQLQTPVELVLAS
;
A
#
# COMPACT_ATOMS: atom_id res chain seq x y z
N MET A 1 14.14 -16.95 -25.90
CA MET A 1 13.95 -15.83 -26.86
C MET A 1 12.54 -15.23 -26.79
N LEU A 2 11.46 -16.03 -26.69
CA LEU A 2 10.07 -15.52 -26.60
C LEU A 2 9.76 -14.66 -25.36
N ALA A 3 10.45 -14.83 -24.23
CA ALA A 3 10.22 -14.00 -23.03
C ALA A 3 10.75 -12.56 -23.14
N LEU A 4 11.66 -12.29 -24.08
CA LEU A 4 12.29 -10.97 -24.26
C LEU A 4 11.35 -9.99 -24.97
N VAL A 5 10.54 -10.50 -25.91
CA VAL A 5 9.61 -9.70 -26.71
C VAL A 5 8.54 -9.01 -25.83
N PRO A 6 7.86 -9.69 -24.89
CA PRO A 6 6.91 -9.04 -23.99
C PRO A 6 7.55 -7.97 -23.11
N ILE A 7 8.75 -8.22 -22.58
CA ILE A 7 9.44 -7.28 -21.69
C ILE A 7 9.80 -6.00 -22.46
N LEU A 8 10.39 -6.14 -23.64
CA LEU A 8 10.74 -5.00 -24.49
C LEU A 8 9.50 -4.21 -24.92
N TRP A 9 8.39 -4.90 -25.21
CA TRP A 9 7.13 -4.25 -25.55
C TRP A 9 6.56 -3.41 -24.39
N VAL A 10 6.59 -3.94 -23.16
CA VAL A 10 6.15 -3.21 -21.96
C VAL A 10 7.04 -1.99 -21.70
N ILE A 11 8.36 -2.14 -21.82
CA ILE A 11 9.31 -1.03 -21.64
C ILE A 11 9.06 0.06 -22.69
N PHE A 12 8.90 -0.33 -23.96
CA PHE A 12 8.60 0.62 -25.04
C PHE A 12 7.27 1.36 -24.79
N ALA A 13 6.20 0.63 -24.47
CA ALA A 13 4.89 1.22 -24.18
C ALA A 13 4.94 2.17 -22.97
N ALA A 14 5.70 1.82 -21.93
CA ALA A 14 5.89 2.66 -20.75
C ALA A 14 6.62 3.97 -21.09
N PHE A 15 7.75 3.91 -21.82
CA PHE A 15 8.48 5.12 -22.24
C PHE A 15 7.67 5.98 -23.21
N PHE A 16 6.94 5.37 -24.14
CA PHE A 16 6.06 6.08 -25.06
C PHE A 16 4.97 6.84 -24.30
N THR A 17 4.27 6.16 -23.39
CA THR A 17 3.23 6.76 -22.56
C THR A 17 3.78 7.85 -21.63
N TYR A 18 4.96 7.64 -21.05
CA TYR A 18 5.64 8.63 -20.22
C TYR A 18 5.96 9.90 -21.02
N ASN A 19 6.52 9.77 -22.23
CA ASN A 19 6.83 10.91 -23.09
C ASN A 19 5.56 11.68 -23.52
N ILE A 20 4.46 10.99 -23.82
CA ILE A 20 3.15 11.64 -24.07
C ILE A 20 2.66 12.39 -22.83
N THR A 21 2.77 11.78 -21.65
CA THR A 21 2.33 12.38 -20.38
C THR A 21 3.16 13.61 -20.02
N LEU A 22 4.44 13.64 -20.39
CA LEU A 22 5.30 14.80 -20.28
C LEU A 22 4.94 15.89 -21.30
N SER A 23 4.81 15.55 -22.58
CA SER A 23 4.55 16.53 -23.64
C SER A 23 3.17 17.19 -23.55
N THR A 24 2.17 16.46 -23.05
CA THR A 24 0.82 16.98 -22.79
C THR A 24 0.70 17.82 -21.52
N GLY A 25 1.75 17.85 -20.68
CA GLY A 25 1.69 18.49 -19.36
C GLY A 25 0.81 17.74 -18.35
N ALA A 26 0.33 16.53 -18.66
CA ALA A 26 -0.45 15.74 -17.72
C ALA A 26 0.34 15.42 -16.44
N MET A 27 1.65 15.20 -16.54
CA MET A 27 2.52 14.97 -15.37
C MET A 27 2.61 16.19 -14.44
N SER A 28 2.63 17.42 -14.98
CA SER A 28 2.61 18.63 -14.16
C SER A 28 1.26 18.82 -13.48
N ARG A 29 0.16 18.47 -14.17
CA ARG A 29 -1.18 18.44 -13.58
C ARG A 29 -1.29 17.43 -12.43
N ILE A 30 -0.79 16.21 -12.59
CA ILE A 30 -0.76 15.20 -11.51
C ILE A 30 0.00 15.74 -10.30
N LYS A 31 1.19 16.31 -10.51
CA LYS A 31 1.98 16.93 -9.44
C LYS A 31 1.21 18.05 -8.73
N SER A 32 0.54 18.93 -9.48
CA SER A 32 -0.28 20.00 -8.93
C SER A 32 -1.49 19.48 -8.15
N MET A 33 -2.17 18.43 -8.63
CA MET A 33 -3.27 17.81 -7.89
C MET A 33 -2.79 17.19 -6.58
N MET A 34 -1.61 16.56 -6.59
CA MET A 34 -1.00 16.01 -5.38
C MET A 34 -0.52 17.12 -4.42
N SER A 35 -0.11 18.28 -4.95
CA SER A 35 0.30 19.43 -4.14
C SER A 35 -0.86 20.10 -3.42
N THR A 36 -2.06 20.08 -4.01
CA THR A 36 -3.26 20.72 -3.45
C THR A 36 -4.08 19.84 -2.51
N LEU A 37 -3.75 18.55 -2.38
CA LEU A 37 -4.45 17.61 -1.50
C LEU A 37 -4.48 18.07 -0.03
N SER A 38 -3.39 18.65 0.46
CA SER A 38 -3.32 19.20 1.81
C SER A 38 -2.20 20.23 1.93
N GLY A 39 -2.44 21.29 2.71
CA GLY A 39 -1.40 22.23 3.14
C GLY A 39 -0.48 21.65 4.22
N ASP A 40 -0.87 20.55 4.86
CA ASP A 40 -0.04 19.86 5.85
C ASP A 40 0.83 18.79 5.19
N ARG A 41 2.15 18.99 5.28
CA ARG A 41 3.18 18.12 4.73
C ARG A 41 3.11 16.69 5.27
N ARG A 42 2.59 16.48 6.49
CA ARG A 42 2.37 15.16 7.12
C ARG A 42 1.26 14.39 6.42
N ILE A 43 0.13 15.06 6.22
CA ILE A 43 -1.05 14.49 5.54
C ILE A 43 -0.73 14.25 4.07
N GLN A 44 0.03 15.15 3.44
CA GLN A 44 0.48 14.98 2.07
C GLN A 44 1.38 13.75 1.90
N ALA A 45 2.33 13.53 2.82
CA ALA A 45 3.16 12.32 2.83
C ALA A 45 2.32 11.05 3.00
N LEU A 46 1.33 11.05 3.90
CA LEU A 46 0.40 9.93 4.06
C LEU A 46 -0.40 9.67 2.78
N ALA A 47 -1.02 10.70 2.21
CA ALA A 47 -1.84 10.55 1.02
C ALA A 47 -1.05 9.97 -0.16
N ILE A 48 0.20 10.40 -0.33
CA ILE A 48 1.04 10.00 -1.47
C ILE A 48 1.74 8.66 -1.21
N ALA A 49 2.49 8.52 -0.10
CA ALA A 49 3.27 7.32 0.16
C ALA A 49 2.40 6.13 0.56
N TRP A 50 1.40 6.34 1.44
CA TRP A 50 0.54 5.27 1.93
C TRP A 50 -0.66 5.02 1.01
N GLY A 51 -1.45 6.05 0.74
CA GLY A 51 -2.68 5.92 -0.04
C GLY A 51 -2.40 5.63 -1.51
N PHE A 52 -1.77 6.57 -2.21
CA PHE A 52 -1.47 6.44 -3.64
C PHE A 52 -0.44 5.34 -3.93
N GLY A 53 0.59 5.20 -3.08
CA GLY A 53 1.55 4.09 -3.17
C GLY A 53 0.90 2.73 -3.04
N GLY A 54 0.06 2.51 -2.02
CA GLY A 54 -0.67 1.26 -1.84
C GLY A 54 -1.59 0.93 -3.03
N PHE A 55 -2.26 1.94 -3.59
CA PHE A 55 -3.05 1.78 -4.82
C PHE A 55 -2.18 1.33 -6.01
N LEU A 56 -1.02 1.96 -6.21
CA LEU A 56 -0.10 1.60 -7.30
C LEU A 56 0.49 0.19 -7.13
N GLU A 57 0.70 -0.28 -5.91
CA GLU A 57 1.18 -1.65 -5.66
C GLU A 57 0.16 -2.69 -6.13
N SER A 58 -1.12 -2.43 -5.94
CA SER A 58 -2.18 -3.29 -6.46
C SER A 58 -2.37 -3.15 -7.98
N ALA A 59 -2.20 -1.96 -8.55
CA ALA A 59 -2.49 -1.69 -9.96
C ALA A 59 -1.34 -2.05 -10.93
N ALA A 60 -0.09 -1.79 -10.54
CA ALA A 60 1.09 -1.89 -11.41
C ALA A 60 2.17 -2.82 -10.84
N GLY A 61 2.35 -2.86 -9.52
CA GLY A 61 3.35 -3.70 -8.84
C GLY A 61 4.80 -3.46 -9.27
N PHE A 62 5.68 -4.44 -9.02
CA PHE A 62 7.08 -4.47 -9.47
C PHE A 62 7.90 -3.21 -9.11
N GLY A 63 7.65 -2.63 -7.94
CA GLY A 63 8.40 -1.47 -7.42
C GLY A 63 7.93 -0.11 -7.96
N THR A 64 6.97 -0.07 -8.89
CA THR A 64 6.35 1.19 -9.37
C THR A 64 5.67 1.96 -8.24
N ALA A 65 5.11 1.24 -7.27
CA ALA A 65 4.49 1.77 -6.05
C ALA A 65 5.44 2.54 -5.14
N VAL A 66 6.75 2.34 -5.27
CA VAL A 66 7.76 3.09 -4.53
C VAL A 66 8.27 4.25 -5.36
N ILE A 67 8.60 4.00 -6.63
CA ILE A 67 9.27 4.97 -7.51
C ILE A 67 8.38 6.18 -7.82
N ILE A 68 7.12 5.94 -8.21
CA ILE A 68 6.23 7.03 -8.64
C ILE A 68 5.89 7.95 -7.45
N PRO A 69 5.43 7.44 -6.28
CA PRO A 69 5.16 8.31 -5.13
C PRO A 69 6.40 9.03 -4.61
N ALA A 70 7.57 8.37 -4.61
CA ALA A 70 8.83 9.02 -4.21
C ALA A 70 9.17 10.19 -5.15
N THR A 71 9.01 10.00 -6.46
CA THR A 71 9.25 11.07 -7.45
C THR A 71 8.31 12.26 -7.26
N ILE A 72 7.04 11.99 -6.91
CA ILE A 72 6.07 13.04 -6.59
C ILE A 72 6.48 13.79 -5.33
N LEU A 73 6.85 13.08 -4.26
CA LEU A 73 7.30 13.71 -3.01
C LEU A 73 8.56 14.56 -3.20
N ILE A 74 9.50 14.10 -4.01
CA ILE A 74 10.69 14.88 -4.40
C ILE A 74 10.28 16.17 -5.11
N ALA A 75 9.33 16.08 -6.06
CA ALA A 75 8.83 17.25 -6.77
C ALA A 75 8.07 18.24 -5.86
N LEU A 76 7.57 17.78 -4.71
CA LEU A 76 6.94 18.60 -3.66
C LEU A 76 7.97 19.15 -2.64
N GLY A 77 9.26 18.92 -2.87
CA GLY A 77 10.35 19.49 -2.07
C GLY A 77 10.80 18.62 -0.90
N PHE A 78 10.40 17.34 -0.84
CA PHE A 78 11.00 16.38 0.09
C PHE A 78 12.41 16.00 -0.36
N GLU A 79 13.29 15.75 0.60
CA GLU A 79 14.65 15.29 0.32
C GLU A 79 14.58 13.90 -0.36
N PRO A 80 15.34 13.66 -1.46
CA PRO A 80 15.23 12.43 -2.24
C PRO A 80 15.41 11.13 -1.47
N PHE A 81 16.42 11.06 -0.62
CA PHE A 81 16.67 9.86 0.19
C PHE A 81 15.51 9.64 1.18
N PHE A 82 15.08 10.68 1.87
CA PHE A 82 13.94 10.63 2.77
C PHE A 82 12.64 10.19 2.07
N ALA A 83 12.34 10.75 0.88
CA ALA A 83 11.17 10.38 0.09
C ALA A 83 11.19 8.90 -0.30
N ALA A 84 12.35 8.38 -0.72
CA ALA A 84 12.50 6.96 -1.02
C ALA A 84 12.28 6.07 0.22
N VAL A 85 12.84 6.45 1.37
CA VAL A 85 12.70 5.69 2.62
C VAL A 85 11.25 5.63 3.10
N ILE A 86 10.51 6.75 3.10
CA ILE A 86 9.11 6.73 3.54
C ILE A 86 8.21 5.95 2.58
N CYS A 87 8.49 5.97 1.27
CA CYS A 87 7.77 5.15 0.30
C CYS A 87 8.09 3.66 0.44
N LEU A 88 9.35 3.30 0.74
CA LEU A 88 9.74 1.92 1.05
C LEU A 88 9.06 1.42 2.33
N LEU A 89 9.06 2.24 3.38
CA LEU A 89 8.34 1.94 4.62
C LEU A 89 6.84 1.74 4.38
N ALA A 90 6.21 2.63 3.62
CA ALA A 90 4.80 2.54 3.29
C ALA A 90 4.47 1.24 2.51
N ASN A 91 5.36 0.78 1.63
CA ASN A 91 5.12 -0.39 0.79
C ASN A 91 5.28 -1.74 1.53
N THR A 92 5.75 -1.75 2.78
CA THR A 92 6.00 -2.99 3.54
C THR A 92 4.75 -3.84 3.76
N VAL A 93 3.57 -3.22 3.86
CA VAL A 93 2.32 -3.92 4.16
C VAL A 93 1.49 -4.24 2.90
N PRO A 94 1.29 -3.30 1.96
CA PRO A 94 0.51 -3.55 0.75
C PRO A 94 1.05 -4.69 -0.12
N VAL A 95 2.37 -4.91 -0.11
CA VAL A 95 3.05 -5.90 -0.97
C VAL A 95 2.52 -7.32 -0.78
N ALA A 96 2.05 -7.70 0.41
CA ALA A 96 1.47 -9.02 0.64
C ALA A 96 0.24 -9.26 -0.25
N PHE A 97 -0.55 -8.22 -0.52
CA PHE A 97 -1.72 -8.25 -1.40
C PHE A 97 -1.44 -7.57 -2.75
N GLY A 98 -0.16 -7.35 -3.08
CA GLY A 98 0.28 -6.71 -4.33
C GLY A 98 -0.24 -7.45 -5.56
N VAL A 99 -0.29 -6.74 -6.69
CA VAL A 99 -0.82 -7.19 -8.00
C VAL A 99 -1.88 -8.29 -7.88
N ILE A 100 -3.11 -7.90 -7.52
CA ILE A 100 -4.29 -8.79 -7.49
C ILE A 100 -4.06 -10.04 -6.59
N GLY A 101 -3.26 -9.90 -5.52
CA GLY A 101 -3.00 -11.00 -4.58
C GLY A 101 -2.11 -12.13 -5.12
N ILE A 102 -1.30 -11.86 -6.16
CA ILE A 102 -0.34 -12.83 -6.70
C ILE A 102 0.59 -13.42 -5.61
N PRO A 103 1.13 -12.64 -4.65
CA PRO A 103 2.01 -13.20 -3.62
C PRO A 103 1.31 -14.24 -2.74
N ILE A 104 0.07 -13.98 -2.30
CA ILE A 104 -0.72 -14.92 -1.48
C ILE A 104 -1.07 -16.18 -2.27
N THR A 105 -1.55 -16.02 -3.50
CA THR A 105 -1.95 -17.16 -4.34
C THR A 105 -0.75 -18.02 -4.74
N THR A 106 0.40 -17.39 -5.00
CA THR A 106 1.66 -18.11 -5.26
C THR A 106 2.14 -18.85 -4.01
N LEU A 107 2.12 -18.20 -2.84
CA LEU A 107 2.49 -18.83 -1.57
C LEU A 107 1.60 -20.03 -1.25
N ALA A 108 0.29 -19.88 -1.40
CA ALA A 108 -0.67 -20.98 -1.22
C ALA A 108 -0.35 -22.17 -2.14
N LYS A 109 0.00 -21.89 -3.40
CA LYS A 109 0.33 -22.93 -4.38
C LYS A 109 1.60 -23.70 -4.02
N ILE A 110 2.67 -23.03 -3.58
CA ILE A 110 3.95 -23.68 -3.27
C ILE A 110 3.97 -24.37 -1.90
N THR A 111 3.12 -23.93 -0.97
CA THR A 111 2.98 -24.53 0.37
C THR A 111 1.87 -25.57 0.44
N GLU A 112 1.10 -25.73 -0.64
CA GLU A 112 -0.11 -26.55 -0.71
C GLU A 112 -1.15 -26.19 0.36
N LEU A 113 -1.10 -24.95 0.86
CA LEU A 113 -2.05 -24.44 1.84
C LEU A 113 -3.29 -23.85 1.16
N PRO A 114 -4.47 -23.97 1.76
CA PRO A 114 -5.66 -23.33 1.23
C PRO A 114 -5.51 -21.80 1.32
N VAL A 115 -5.78 -21.11 0.21
CA VAL A 115 -5.64 -19.65 0.06
C VAL A 115 -6.34 -18.88 1.17
N MET A 116 -7.51 -19.36 1.61
CA MET A 116 -8.37 -18.63 2.54
C MET A 116 -7.83 -18.52 3.97
N PRO A 117 -7.58 -19.64 4.69
CA PRO A 117 -6.97 -19.55 6.02
C PRO A 117 -5.58 -18.93 5.98
N LEU A 118 -4.82 -19.13 4.90
CA LEU A 118 -3.54 -18.46 4.70
C LEU A 118 -3.72 -16.93 4.66
N SER A 119 -4.68 -16.44 3.87
CA SER A 119 -4.98 -15.01 3.75
C SER A 119 -5.41 -14.41 5.09
N LEU A 120 -6.24 -15.12 5.86
CA LEU A 120 -6.68 -14.67 7.17
C LEU A 120 -5.51 -14.54 8.16
N ASN A 121 -4.64 -15.54 8.22
CA ASN A 121 -3.46 -15.50 9.08
C ASN A 121 -2.53 -14.33 8.71
N VAL A 122 -2.34 -14.08 7.41
CA VAL A 122 -1.55 -12.94 6.93
C VAL A 122 -2.22 -11.61 7.31
N VAL A 123 -3.53 -11.46 7.14
CA VAL A 123 -4.25 -10.24 7.56
C VAL A 123 -4.10 -10.01 9.06
N LEU A 124 -4.27 -11.04 9.90
CA LEU A 124 -4.11 -10.91 11.35
C LEU A 124 -2.69 -10.47 11.72
N GLN A 125 -1.67 -11.06 11.09
CA GLN A 125 -0.27 -10.72 11.33
C GLN A 125 0.09 -9.30 10.86
N LEU A 126 -0.47 -8.86 9.72
CA LEU A 126 -0.18 -7.54 9.14
C LEU A 126 -1.00 -6.41 9.78
N THR A 127 -2.18 -6.69 10.33
CA THR A 127 -3.06 -5.68 10.96
C THR A 127 -2.34 -4.73 11.94
N PRO A 128 -1.49 -5.18 12.89
CA PRO A 128 -0.76 -4.25 13.74
C PRO A 128 0.16 -3.31 12.95
N PHE A 129 0.81 -3.80 11.89
CA PHE A 129 1.66 -2.99 11.02
C PHE A 129 0.85 -2.03 10.14
N VAL A 130 -0.33 -2.45 9.65
CA VAL A 130 -1.26 -1.58 8.90
C VAL A 130 -1.63 -0.34 9.71
N LEU A 131 -1.83 -0.52 11.01
CA LEU A 131 -2.14 0.60 11.89
C LEU A 131 -0.90 1.39 12.27
N LEU A 132 0.23 0.74 12.51
CA LEU A 132 1.45 1.37 13.02
C LEU A 132 2.24 2.15 11.96
N VAL A 133 2.35 1.64 10.73
CA VAL A 133 3.19 2.24 9.68
C VAL A 133 2.76 3.67 9.29
N PRO A 134 1.46 4.00 9.17
CA PRO A 134 1.01 5.39 8.99
C PRO A 134 1.55 6.34 10.07
N PHE A 135 1.57 5.91 11.33
CA PHE A 135 2.15 6.73 12.42
C PHE A 135 3.66 6.87 12.27
N LEU A 136 4.37 5.81 11.83
CA LEU A 136 5.79 5.92 11.55
C LEU A 136 6.08 6.92 10.42
N ILE A 137 5.29 6.93 9.35
CA ILE A 137 5.44 7.89 8.25
C ILE A 137 5.30 9.32 8.77
N VAL A 138 4.25 9.60 9.56
CA VAL A 138 4.05 10.93 10.15
C VAL A 138 5.16 11.31 11.12
N LEU A 139 5.62 10.36 11.93
CA LEU A 139 6.73 10.57 12.85
C LEU A 139 8.03 10.87 12.10
N SER A 140 8.30 10.16 11.00
CA SER A 140 9.46 10.42 10.13
C SER A 140 9.42 11.81 9.51
N VAL A 141 8.23 12.32 9.15
CA VAL A 141 8.06 13.67 8.58
C VAL A 141 8.21 14.77 9.65
N THR A 142 7.66 14.56 10.84
CA THR A 142 7.70 15.54 11.94
C THR A 142 8.99 15.54 12.75
N LYS A 143 9.70 14.41 12.77
CA LYS A 143 10.85 14.14 13.66
C LYS A 143 10.54 14.37 15.15
N SER A 144 9.26 14.40 15.55
CA SER A 144 8.83 14.70 16.92
C SER A 144 7.47 14.09 17.25
N LEU A 145 7.35 13.52 18.45
CA LEU A 145 6.09 12.94 18.96
C LEU A 145 5.02 14.01 19.19
N THR A 146 5.41 15.26 19.44
CA THR A 146 4.46 16.35 19.65
C THR A 146 3.71 16.68 18.36
N GLY A 147 4.39 16.59 17.21
CA GLY A 147 3.79 16.78 15.89
C GLY A 147 2.82 15.67 15.49
N LEU A 148 2.78 14.55 16.22
CA LEU A 148 1.79 13.50 16.00
C LEU A 148 0.42 13.88 16.57
N LYS A 149 0.39 14.69 17.64
CA LYS A 149 -0.85 15.03 18.36
C LYS A 149 -1.84 15.83 17.54
N ASP A 150 -1.40 16.55 16.51
CA ASP A 150 -2.32 17.33 15.66
C ASP A 150 -2.96 16.48 14.56
N VAL A 151 -2.33 15.37 14.17
CA VAL A 151 -2.70 14.56 13.00
C VAL A 151 -2.95 13.09 13.33
N TRP A 152 -2.98 12.72 14.62
CA TRP A 152 -3.17 11.34 15.05
C TRP A 152 -4.48 10.74 14.51
N LEU A 153 -5.56 11.53 14.46
CA LEU A 153 -6.87 11.05 14.00
C LEU A 153 -6.88 10.80 12.47
N PRO A 154 -6.46 11.74 11.60
CA PRO A 154 -6.25 11.45 10.18
C PRO A 154 -5.34 10.25 9.93
N THR A 155 -4.27 10.10 10.72
CA THR A 155 -3.32 8.99 10.60
C THR A 155 -3.94 7.64 10.98
N LEU A 156 -4.74 7.62 12.04
CA LEU A 156 -5.47 6.43 12.44
C LEU A 156 -6.50 6.05 11.37
N VAL A 157 -7.22 7.04 10.83
CA VAL A 157 -8.23 6.83 9.78
C VAL A 157 -7.60 6.23 8.53
N THR A 158 -6.43 6.70 8.08
CA THR A 158 -5.76 6.12 6.90
C THR A 158 -5.32 4.67 7.13
N GLY A 159 -4.85 4.33 8.33
CA GLY A 159 -4.57 2.95 8.72
C GLY A 159 -5.84 2.08 8.73
N LEU A 160 -6.92 2.58 9.34
CA LEU A 160 -8.21 1.88 9.40
C LEU A 160 -8.84 1.69 8.03
N CYS A 161 -8.73 2.67 7.14
CA CYS A 161 -9.20 2.56 5.75
C CYS A 161 -8.52 1.43 4.99
N PHE A 162 -7.29 1.07 5.37
CA PHE A 162 -6.61 -0.10 4.83
C PHE A 162 -6.98 -1.37 5.60
N ALA A 163 -7.09 -1.28 6.93
CA ALA A 163 -7.33 -2.42 7.82
C ALA A 163 -8.74 -3.02 7.75
N ILE A 164 -9.76 -2.19 7.57
CA ILE A 164 -11.16 -2.63 7.57
C ILE A 164 -11.47 -3.47 6.31
N PRO A 165 -11.16 -3.01 5.08
CA PRO A 165 -11.44 -3.80 3.87
C PRO A 165 -10.70 -5.14 3.87
N GLN A 166 -9.42 -5.18 4.27
CA GLN A 166 -8.66 -6.44 4.32
C GLN A 166 -9.31 -7.45 5.27
N PHE A 167 -9.81 -6.99 6.42
CA PHE A 167 -10.42 -7.85 7.42
C PHE A 167 -11.81 -8.34 6.99
N ILE A 168 -12.61 -7.47 6.36
CA ILE A 168 -13.91 -7.85 5.80
C ILE A 168 -13.73 -8.91 4.70
N ILE A 169 -12.76 -8.74 3.81
CA ILE A 169 -12.51 -9.69 2.72
C ILE A 169 -12.00 -11.01 3.29
N ALA A 170 -11.10 -10.99 4.27
CA ALA A 170 -10.58 -12.20 4.91
C ALA A 170 -11.65 -12.96 5.74
N THR A 171 -12.64 -12.28 6.32
CA THR A 171 -13.71 -12.92 7.12
C THR A 171 -14.86 -13.44 6.28
N LYS A 172 -15.36 -12.65 5.32
CA LYS A 172 -16.44 -13.10 4.39
C LYS A 172 -16.03 -14.34 3.61
N SER A 173 -14.74 -14.45 3.31
CA SER A 173 -14.20 -15.53 2.52
C SER A 173 -14.09 -16.85 3.32
N VAL A 174 -13.99 -16.80 4.65
CA VAL A 174 -14.13 -17.95 5.57
C VAL A 174 -15.58 -18.40 5.70
N GLN A 175 -16.53 -17.45 5.73
CA GLN A 175 -17.96 -17.75 5.93
C GLN A 175 -18.59 -18.54 4.78
N THR A 176 -18.11 -18.35 3.55
CA THR A 176 -18.57 -19.09 2.36
C THR A 176 -18.28 -20.59 2.42
N ARG A 177 -17.31 -21.06 3.23
CA ARG A 177 -16.90 -22.47 3.25
C ARG A 177 -17.40 -23.27 4.47
N TYR A 178 -17.78 -22.61 5.57
CA TYR A 178 -18.13 -23.32 6.82
C TYR A 178 -19.58 -23.18 7.29
N GLY A 179 -20.42 -22.31 6.70
CA GLY A 179 -21.84 -22.20 7.08
C GLY A 179 -22.12 -21.86 8.56
N LEU A 180 -21.08 -21.59 9.35
CA LEU A 180 -21.13 -21.33 10.77
C LEU A 180 -21.24 -19.83 11.02
N GLN A 181 -22.27 -19.44 11.79
CA GLN A 181 -22.31 -18.13 12.44
C GLN A 181 -21.11 -18.04 13.40
N LEU A 182 -20.37 -16.94 13.29
CA LEU A 182 -19.10 -16.67 13.96
C LEU A 182 -19.16 -16.94 15.48
N GLN A 183 -18.34 -17.85 15.98
CA GLN A 183 -17.71 -17.69 17.29
C GLN A 183 -16.49 -16.79 17.11
N THR A 184 -16.43 -15.72 17.88
CA THR A 184 -15.45 -14.64 17.73
C THR A 184 -14.01 -15.10 17.95
N PRO A 185 -13.00 -14.42 17.38
CA PRO A 185 -11.58 -14.81 17.50
C PRO A 185 -11.03 -14.87 18.95
N VAL A 186 -11.79 -14.41 19.94
CA VAL A 186 -11.45 -14.55 21.38
C VAL A 186 -11.59 -16.01 21.85
N GLU A 187 -12.51 -16.80 21.27
CA GLU A 187 -12.80 -18.16 21.74
C GLU A 187 -11.78 -19.20 21.24
N LEU A 188 -11.12 -18.95 20.11
CA LEU A 188 -10.07 -19.81 19.55
C LEU A 188 -8.75 -19.73 20.32
N VAL A 189 -8.47 -18.61 21.00
CA VAL A 189 -7.28 -18.43 21.84
C VAL A 189 -7.46 -19.04 23.23
N LEU A 190 -8.70 -19.24 23.68
CA LEU A 190 -9.02 -19.90 24.95
C LEU A 190 -9.19 -21.42 24.84
N ALA A 191 -9.13 -21.96 23.62
CA ALA A 191 -9.28 -23.39 23.34
C ALA A 191 -7.95 -24.12 23.01
N SER A 192 -6.81 -23.43 23.12
CA SER A 192 -5.45 -23.99 23.06
C SER A 192 -4.85 -24.14 24.45
#